data_AF-A0A1Y1UN48-F1
#
_entry.id   AF-A0A1Y1UN48-F1
#
_cell.length_a   1.000
_cell.length_b   1.000
_cell.length_c   1.000
_cell.angle_alpha   90.00
_cell.angle_beta   90.00
_cell.angle_gamma   90.00
#
_symmetry.space_group_name_H-M   'P 1'
#
loop_
_entity.id
_entity.type
_entity.pdbx_description
1 polymer ?
#
loop_
_entity_poly.entity_id
_entity_poly.type
_entity_poly.pdbx_seq_one_letter_code
_entity_poly.pdbx_strand_id
1 'polypeptide(L)'
;MKVYPDLEKLKEPKLKIEYNSFQKNKESLKQKDKIHPFNNKIEILIPTSNDITFDLENNTTYYVANIPLVELLTNEFIDKYIKNEEFIALSFKQRLDNDDVFAIDSGIIFI
;
A
#
# COMPACT_ATOMS: atom_id res chain seq x y z
N MET A 1 28.09 -21.52 -0.31
CA MET A 1 28.65 -20.24 0.15
C MET A 1 27.64 -19.15 -0.20
N LYS A 2 27.06 -18.44 0.77
CA LYS A 2 26.10 -17.36 0.50
C LYS A 2 26.89 -16.16 -0.04
N VAL A 3 26.64 -15.76 -1.28
CA VAL A 3 27.21 -14.56 -1.88
C VAL A 3 26.38 -13.38 -1.38
N TYR A 4 26.99 -12.50 -0.60
CA TYR A 4 26.34 -11.25 -0.19
C TYR A 4 26.52 -10.21 -1.30
N PRO A 5 25.52 -9.36 -1.56
CA PRO A 5 25.65 -8.28 -2.52
C PRO A 5 26.76 -7.31 -2.09
N ASP A 6 27.48 -6.77 -3.08
CA ASP A 6 28.51 -5.75 -2.90
C ASP A 6 27.88 -4.53 -2.20
N LEU A 7 28.21 -4.32 -0.92
CA LEU A 7 27.67 -3.22 -0.13
C LEU A 7 28.04 -1.85 -0.71
N GLU A 8 29.16 -1.77 -1.45
CA GLU A 8 29.60 -0.56 -2.16
C GLU A 8 28.71 -0.19 -3.37
N LYS A 9 27.86 -1.12 -3.85
CA LYS A 9 26.90 -0.90 -4.95
C LYS A 9 25.50 -0.52 -4.46
N LEU A 10 25.23 -0.60 -3.16
CA LEU A 10 23.97 -0.12 -2.60
C LEU A 10 23.97 1.41 -2.64
N LYS A 11 23.24 1.99 -3.60
CA LYS A 11 22.96 3.43 -3.63
C LYS A 11 22.43 3.84 -2.26
N GLU A 12 22.96 4.93 -1.71
CA GLU A 12 22.48 5.48 -0.45
C GLU A 12 20.96 5.62 -0.47
N PRO A 13 20.26 5.24 0.62
CA PRO A 13 18.83 5.38 0.70
C PRO A 13 18.46 6.86 0.56
N LYS A 14 17.74 7.19 -0.50
CA LYS A 14 17.23 8.55 -0.75
C LYS A 14 16.05 8.83 0.17
N LEU A 15 16.33 9.12 1.44
CA LEU A 15 15.32 9.61 2.37
C LEU A 15 15.06 11.10 2.06
N LYS A 16 13.79 11.45 1.91
CA LYS A 16 13.36 12.83 1.66
C LYS A 16 12.62 13.35 2.88
N ILE A 17 13.04 14.51 3.38
CA ILE A 17 12.31 15.26 4.40
C ILE A 17 11.70 16.47 3.72
N GLU A 18 10.38 16.61 3.84
CA GLU A 18 9.65 17.78 3.34
C GLU A 18 8.89 18.44 4.48
N TYR A 19 8.90 19.77 4.49
CA TYR A 19 8.02 20.55 5.36
C TYR A 19 6.80 21.02 4.57
N ASN A 20 5.60 20.72 5.07
CA ASN A 20 4.34 21.13 4.49
C ASN A 20 3.40 21.69 5.57
N SER A 21 2.62 22.71 5.22
CA SER A 21 1.61 23.31 6.10
C SER A 21 0.21 23.04 5.56
N PHE A 22 -0.72 22.66 6.45
CA PHE A 22 -2.11 22.40 6.07
C PHE A 22 -2.83 23.61 5.45
N GLN A 23 -2.45 24.83 5.85
CA GLN A 23 -3.06 26.06 5.34
C GLN A 23 -2.48 26.48 3.99
N LYS A 24 -1.18 26.29 3.78
CA LYS A 24 -0.47 26.72 2.57
C LYS A 24 -0.62 25.72 1.42
N ASN A 25 -0.87 24.46 1.73
CA ASN A 25 -0.84 23.34 0.78
C ASN A 25 -2.14 22.52 0.81
N LYS A 26 -3.29 23.21 0.81
CA LYS A 26 -4.62 22.57 0.68
C LYS A 26 -4.71 21.62 -0.53
N GLU A 27 -3.93 21.86 -1.58
CA GLU A 27 -3.87 20.98 -2.76
C GLU A 27 -2.96 19.76 -2.56
N SER A 28 -1.83 19.89 -1.87
CA SER A 28 -0.93 18.74 -1.56
C SER A 28 -1.59 17.71 -0.65
N LEU A 29 -2.50 18.15 0.22
CA LEU A 29 -3.31 17.29 1.10
C LEU A 29 -4.47 16.60 0.41
N LYS A 30 -4.89 17.10 -0.76
CA LYS A 30 -5.94 16.49 -1.58
C LYS A 30 -5.40 15.42 -2.53
N GLN A 31 -4.09 15.23 -2.59
CA GLN A 31 -3.46 14.24 -3.46
C GLN A 31 -3.70 12.84 -2.88
N LYS A 32 -4.86 12.25 -3.22
CA LYS A 32 -5.14 10.82 -3.02
C LYS A 32 -4.02 9.96 -3.60
N ASP A 33 -3.41 10.41 -4.69
CA ASP A 33 -2.28 9.80 -5.40
C ASP A 33 -1.00 9.66 -4.53
N LYS A 34 -0.93 10.33 -3.37
CA LYS A 34 0.20 10.20 -2.43
C LYS A 34 -0.03 9.14 -1.36
N ILE A 35 -1.25 8.62 -1.21
CA ILE A 35 -1.53 7.57 -0.24
C ILE A 35 -1.11 6.26 -0.88
N HIS A 36 -0.08 5.63 -0.32
CA HIS A 36 0.35 4.31 -0.80
C HIS A 36 -0.80 3.31 -0.59
N PRO A 37 -1.20 2.53 -1.61
CA PRO A 37 -2.37 1.64 -1.50
C PRO A 37 -2.15 0.49 -0.51
N PHE A 38 -0.90 0.06 -0.34
CA PHE A 38 -0.54 -1.07 0.52
C PHE A 38 0.12 -0.60 1.81
N ASN A 39 -0.67 -0.31 2.86
CA ASN A 39 -0.17 0.07 4.18
C ASN A 39 -0.36 -1.07 5.18
N ASN A 40 0.74 -1.68 5.63
CA ASN A 40 0.68 -2.76 6.64
C ASN A 40 0.57 -2.24 8.08
N LYS A 41 1.12 -1.04 8.35
CA LYS A 41 1.21 -0.50 9.71
C LYS A 41 1.14 1.02 9.69
N ILE A 42 0.28 1.59 10.54
CA ILE A 42 0.19 3.03 10.79
C ILE A 42 0.36 3.21 12.30
N GLU A 43 1.37 3.98 12.70
CA GLU A 43 1.64 4.29 14.11
C GLU A 43 1.71 5.80 14.29
N ILE A 44 1.02 6.32 15.31
CA ILE A 44 0.98 7.74 15.63
C ILE A 44 1.40 7.90 17.08
N LEU A 45 2.50 8.62 17.33
CA LEU A 45 2.93 9.01 18.65
C LEU A 45 2.42 10.42 18.95
N ILE A 46 1.70 10.58 20.06
CA ILE A 46 1.12 11.87 20.44
C ILE A 46 1.63 12.29 21.82
N PRO A 47 2.40 13.39 21.93
CA PRO A 47 3.06 13.77 23.16
C PRO A 47 2.18 14.62 24.11
N THR A 48 0.92 14.23 24.34
CA THR A 48 -0.01 14.94 25.28
C THR A 48 -0.55 14.00 26.37
N SER A 49 -0.94 14.57 27.52
CA SER A 49 -1.59 13.88 28.64
C SER A 49 -3.12 13.78 28.53
N ASN A 50 -3.73 14.42 27.53
CA ASN A 50 -5.19 14.40 27.35
C ASN A 50 -5.60 13.24 26.44
N ASP A 51 -6.67 12.53 26.84
CA ASP A 51 -7.25 11.44 26.07
C ASP A 51 -7.77 11.96 24.73
N ILE A 52 -7.17 11.49 23.64
CA ILE A 52 -7.65 11.72 22.28
C ILE A 52 -8.48 10.52 21.89
N THR A 53 -9.77 10.73 21.68
CA THR A 53 -10.67 9.72 21.13
C THR A 53 -10.63 9.79 19.61
N PHE A 54 -10.25 8.69 18.97
CA PHE A 54 -10.40 8.52 17.54
C PHE A 54 -11.71 7.79 17.27
N ASP A 55 -12.59 8.41 16.49
CA ASP A 55 -13.75 7.71 15.92
C ASP A 55 -13.27 7.00 14.64
N LEU A 56 -12.57 5.88 14.84
CA LEU A 56 -12.12 5.02 13.76
C LEU A 56 -13.21 3.99 13.53
N GLU A 57 -14.07 4.22 12.53
CA GLU A 57 -14.85 3.15 11.95
C GLU A 57 -13.89 2.12 11.36
N ASN A 58 -13.57 1.09 12.14
CA ASN A 58 -12.61 0.06 11.80
C ASN A 58 -13.27 -0.95 10.83
N ASN A 59 -13.67 -0.48 9.66
CA ASN A 59 -14.44 -1.26 8.68
C ASN A 59 -13.58 -2.06 7.70
N THR A 60 -12.25 -1.94 7.75
CA THR A 60 -11.37 -2.58 6.76
C THR A 60 -11.07 -4.02 7.14
N THR A 61 -11.96 -4.93 6.74
CA THR A 61 -11.73 -6.38 6.84
C THR A 61 -10.89 -6.81 5.63
N TYR A 62 -9.62 -7.17 5.84
CA TYR A 62 -8.82 -7.80 4.80
C TYR A 62 -9.19 -9.28 4.70
N TYR A 63 -9.46 -9.76 3.49
CA TYR A 63 -9.72 -11.17 3.24
C TYR A 63 -8.48 -11.84 2.64
N VAL A 64 -8.05 -12.93 3.25
CA VAL A 64 -6.92 -13.75 2.75
C VAL A 64 -7.48 -15.07 2.27
N ALA A 65 -7.32 -15.35 0.98
CA ALA A 65 -7.70 -16.62 0.38
C ALA A 65 -6.71 -17.07 -0.69
N ASN A 66 -6.69 -18.37 -0.93
CA ASN A 66 -5.94 -18.96 -2.03
C ASN A 66 -6.79 -18.89 -3.31
N ILE A 67 -6.60 -17.83 -4.11
CA ILE A 67 -7.37 -17.56 -5.32
C ILE A 67 -6.42 -17.64 -6.53
N PRO A 68 -6.76 -18.42 -7.58
CA PRO A 68 -6.01 -18.40 -8.83
C PRO A 68 -6.06 -17.02 -9.50
N LEU A 69 -4.93 -16.54 -10.03
CA LEU A 69 -4.87 -15.22 -10.68
C LEU A 69 -5.88 -15.07 -11.84
N VAL A 70 -6.16 -16.16 -12.56
CA VAL A 70 -7.13 -16.19 -13.66
C VAL A 70 -8.55 -15.78 -13.23
N GLU A 71 -8.94 -16.04 -11.98
CA GLU A 71 -10.26 -15.65 -11.47
C GLU A 71 -10.41 -14.13 -11.37
N LEU A 72 -9.30 -13.43 -11.07
CA LEU A 72 -9.25 -11.96 -11.00
C LEU A 72 -9.28 -11.30 -12.40
N LEU A 73 -9.08 -12.09 -13.46
CA LEU A 73 -9.06 -11.64 -14.85
C LEU A 73 -10.38 -11.92 -15.59
N THR A 74 -11.36 -12.51 -14.92
CA THR A 74 -12.67 -12.76 -15.53
C THR A 74 -13.40 -11.44 -15.78
N ASN A 75 -14.16 -11.36 -16.88
CA ASN A 75 -14.96 -10.17 -17.18
C ASN A 75 -15.93 -9.83 -16.04
N GLU A 76 -16.52 -10.84 -15.40
CA GLU A 76 -17.42 -10.66 -14.26
C GLU A 76 -16.70 -9.99 -13.08
N PHE A 77 -15.50 -10.47 -12.73
CA PHE A 77 -14.72 -9.89 -11.64
C PHE A 77 -14.28 -8.45 -11.97
N ILE A 78 -13.81 -8.24 -13.20
CA ILE A 78 -13.36 -6.92 -13.67
C ILE A 78 -14.51 -5.91 -13.63
N ASP A 79 -15.68 -6.28 -14.16
CA ASP A 79 -16.83 -5.40 -14.22
C ASP A 79 -17.38 -5.05 -12.84
N LYS A 80 -17.29 -5.98 -11.89
CA LYS A 80 -17.84 -5.81 -10.55
C LYS A 80 -16.90 -5.06 -9.61
N TYR A 81 -15.60 -5.30 -9.68
CA TYR A 81 -14.64 -4.84 -8.67
C TYR A 81 -13.54 -3.94 -9.21
N ILE A 82 -13.04 -4.18 -10.43
CA ILE A 82 -11.88 -3.47 -10.98
C ILE A 82 -12.29 -2.13 -11.61
N LYS A 83 -13.39 -2.10 -12.38
CA LYS A 83 -13.85 -0.88 -13.08
C LYS A 83 -14.18 0.30 -12.17
N ASN A 84 -14.52 0.02 -10.92
CA ASN A 84 -14.83 1.06 -9.94
C ASN A 84 -13.58 1.58 -9.22
N GLU A 85 -12.38 1.04 -9.51
CA GLU A 85 -11.09 1.44 -8.91
C GLU A 85 -11.03 1.33 -7.37
N GLU A 86 -11.98 0.61 -6.77
CA GLU A 86 -12.08 0.45 -5.31
C GLU A 86 -11.47 -0.87 -4.82
N PHE A 87 -11.01 -1.74 -5.73
CA PHE A 87 -10.45 -3.04 -5.39
C PHE A 87 -8.92 -2.99 -5.32
N ILE A 88 -8.40 -3.39 -4.16
CA ILE A 88 -6.96 -3.51 -3.88
C ILE A 88 -6.65 -4.94 -3.47
N ALA A 89 -5.61 -5.53 -4.06
CA ALA A 89 -5.13 -6.87 -3.69
C ALA A 89 -3.60 -6.95 -3.76
N LEU A 90 -3.01 -7.81 -2.94
CA LEU A 90 -1.57 -8.08 -2.98
C LEU A 90 -1.28 -9.52 -2.56
N SER A 91 -0.21 -10.07 -3.11
CA SER A 91 0.39 -11.34 -2.74
C SER A 91 0.74 -11.43 -1.24
N PHE A 92 -0.03 -12.20 -0.47
CA PHE A 92 0.15 -12.28 0.98
C PHE A 92 1.28 -13.25 1.38
N LYS A 93 2.20 -12.79 2.24
CA LYS A 93 3.35 -13.55 2.78
C LYS A 93 4.34 -14.09 1.73
N GLN A 94 4.34 -13.55 0.52
CA GLN A 94 5.33 -13.85 -0.51
C GLN A 94 6.46 -12.81 -0.47
N ARG A 95 7.69 -13.24 -0.78
CA ARG A 95 8.88 -12.38 -0.79
C ARG A 95 9.18 -11.95 -2.22
N LEU A 96 9.17 -10.64 -2.44
CA LEU A 96 9.41 -10.02 -3.76
C LEU A 96 10.68 -10.56 -4.47
N ASP A 97 11.75 -10.84 -3.73
CA ASP A 97 13.02 -11.30 -4.32
C ASP A 97 13.07 -12.81 -4.63
N ASN A 98 12.12 -13.62 -4.15
CA ASN A 98 12.21 -15.09 -4.20
C ASN A 98 10.97 -15.78 -4.76
N ASP A 99 9.82 -15.13 -4.73
CA ASP A 99 8.53 -15.73 -5.04
C ASP A 99 7.84 -14.89 -6.13
N ASP A 100 7.02 -15.53 -6.97
CA ASP A 100 6.15 -14.80 -7.90
C ASP A 100 5.11 -14.01 -7.08
N VAL A 101 5.05 -12.70 -7.28
CA VAL A 101 4.13 -11.81 -6.58
C VAL A 101 3.25 -11.06 -7.55
N PHE A 102 2.09 -10.62 -7.09
CA PHE A 102 1.26 -9.68 -7.82
C PHE A 102 0.68 -8.61 -6.89
N ALA A 103 0.25 -7.51 -7.49
CA ALA A 103 -0.51 -6.46 -6.83
C ALA A 103 -1.58 -5.92 -7.77
N ILE A 104 -2.70 -5.48 -7.22
CA ILE A 104 -3.77 -4.79 -7.93
C ILE A 104 -4.04 -3.48 -7.22
N ASP A 105 -3.96 -2.39 -7.97
CA ASP A 105 -4.30 -1.05 -7.51
C ASP A 105 -4.77 -0.20 -8.70
N SER A 106 -5.71 0.71 -8.47
CA SER A 106 -6.19 1.66 -9.49
C SER A 106 -6.60 0.99 -10.82
N GLY A 107 -7.19 -0.19 -10.73
CA GLY A 107 -7.63 -0.96 -11.90
C GLY A 107 -6.50 -1.65 -12.70
N ILE A 108 -5.25 -1.59 -12.24
CA ILE A 108 -4.07 -2.15 -12.92
C ILE A 108 -3.53 -3.34 -12.13
N ILE A 109 -3.08 -4.36 -12.85
CA ILE A 109 -2.42 -5.55 -12.29
C ILE A 109 -0.91 -5.45 -12.55
N PHE A 110 -0.13 -5.60 -11.48
CA PHE A 110 1.33 -5.65 -11.47
C PHE A 110 1.76 -7.08 -11.14
N ILE A 111 2.72 -7.63 -11.90
CA ILE A 111 3.30 -8.98 -11.73
C ILE A 111 4.82 -8.86 -11.88
#